data_AF-A0A349M856-F1
#
_entry.id   AF-A0A349M856-F1
#
_cell.length_a   1.000
_cell.length_b   1.000
_cell.length_c   1.000
_cell.angle_alpha   90.00
_cell.angle_beta   90.00
_cell.angle_gamma   90.00
#
_symmetry.space_group_name_H-M   'P 1'
#
loop_
_entity.id
_entity.type
_entity.pdbx_description
1 polymer ?
#
loop_
_entity_poly.entity_id
_entity_poly.type
_entity_poly.pdbx_seq_one_letter_code
_entity_poly.pdbx_strand_id
1 'polypeptide(L)'
;RTPLLLVLDDFHWADASSSELFAYLVRRLHGRPIVMVGTYRDNELPTSNPLRSLLIDLQREQVVMSIPIQPLTDEQIASLVAHVPGTMVQYIQTRAAGNPFFAEELARTVETQITPAASNAESAQDTHTLAHKQVNVSKKLDSEFILPDTIAAVLELRMNRLSAACQRLLGNAAVLGGSFTFHVIQHMETGVHASTSEDTILDLLEEAIQAGVLTEEGTGTRINYQFWHPLLVSHLYEQLSAARRARLHRRAAEVLQRVYQGREEEEGAA
;
A
#
# COMPACT_ATOMS: atom_id res chain seq x y z
N ARG A 1 -21.91 -25.52 -30.89
CA ARG A 1 -21.85 -25.50 -29.41
C ARG A 1 -21.35 -24.12 -29.01
N THR A 2 -22.05 -23.41 -28.13
CA THR A 2 -21.59 -22.13 -27.59
C THR A 2 -20.62 -22.41 -26.43
N PRO A 3 -19.40 -21.83 -26.43
CA PRO A 3 -18.50 -21.95 -25.29
C PRO A 3 -19.12 -21.27 -24.06
N LEU A 4 -18.95 -21.88 -22.88
CA LEU A 4 -19.42 -21.32 -21.61
C LEU A 4 -18.22 -20.67 -20.88
N LEU A 5 -18.40 -19.45 -20.39
CA LEU A 5 -17.44 -18.77 -19.50
C LEU A 5 -18.01 -18.75 -18.08
N LEU A 6 -17.26 -19.31 -17.12
CA LEU A 6 -17.56 -19.21 -15.69
C LEU A 6 -16.54 -18.24 -15.05
N VAL A 7 -17.03 -17.21 -14.37
CA VAL A 7 -16.19 -16.25 -13.65
C VAL A 7 -16.45 -16.40 -12.15
N LEU A 8 -15.39 -16.60 -11.39
CA LEU A 8 -15.39 -16.69 -9.94
C LEU A 8 -14.60 -15.50 -9.40
N ASP A 9 -15.30 -14.59 -8.72
CA ASP A 9 -14.68 -13.40 -8.14
C ASP A 9 -14.31 -13.65 -6.67
N ASP A 10 -13.23 -13.02 -6.20
CA ASP A 10 -12.74 -13.07 -4.82
C ASP A 10 -12.60 -14.50 -4.25
N PHE A 11 -12.04 -15.41 -5.05
CA PHE A 11 -11.95 -16.83 -4.73
C PHE A 11 -11.14 -17.13 -3.46
N HIS A 12 -10.29 -16.20 -3.03
CA HIS A 12 -9.54 -16.29 -1.76
C HIS A 12 -10.42 -16.40 -0.51
N TRP A 13 -11.70 -16.00 -0.57
CA TRP A 13 -12.67 -16.19 0.53
C TRP A 13 -13.39 -17.53 0.49
N ALA A 14 -13.09 -18.40 -0.49
CA ALA A 14 -13.70 -19.72 -0.57
C ALA A 14 -13.31 -20.58 0.64
N ASP A 15 -14.29 -21.28 1.20
CA ASP A 15 -14.06 -22.27 2.23
C ASP A 15 -13.40 -23.55 1.66
N ALA A 16 -13.05 -24.48 2.54
CA ALA A 16 -12.41 -25.73 2.15
C ALA A 16 -13.29 -26.55 1.18
N SER A 17 -14.59 -26.65 1.44
CA SER A 17 -15.53 -27.41 0.59
C SER A 17 -15.70 -26.79 -0.79
N SER A 18 -15.75 -25.46 -0.89
CA SER A 18 -15.81 -24.74 -2.18
C SER A 18 -14.51 -24.90 -2.96
N SER A 19 -13.37 -24.90 -2.27
CA SER A 19 -12.06 -25.16 -2.88
C SER A 19 -11.96 -26.58 -3.45
N GLU A 20 -12.44 -27.59 -2.72
CA GLU A 20 -12.50 -28.98 -3.20
C GLU A 20 -13.43 -29.13 -4.41
N LEU A 21 -14.60 -28.48 -4.38
CA LEU A 21 -15.52 -28.47 -5.51
C LEU A 21 -14.87 -27.83 -6.75
N PHE A 22 -14.18 -26.71 -6.58
CA PHE A 22 -13.44 -26.07 -7.67
C PHE A 22 -12.37 -27.00 -8.25
N ALA A 23 -11.57 -27.66 -7.40
CA ALA A 23 -10.58 -28.66 -7.82
C ALA A 23 -11.20 -29.74 -8.71
N TYR A 24 -12.34 -30.26 -8.27
CA TYR A 24 -13.08 -31.29 -8.98
C TYR A 24 -13.59 -30.79 -10.34
N LEU A 25 -14.15 -29.57 -10.38
CA LEU A 25 -14.65 -28.96 -11.61
C LEU A 25 -13.51 -28.71 -12.61
N VAL A 26 -12.39 -28.12 -12.19
CA VAL A 26 -11.22 -27.88 -13.06
C VAL A 26 -10.79 -29.18 -13.75
N ARG A 27 -10.58 -30.25 -12.99
CA ARG A 27 -10.11 -31.54 -13.52
C ARG A 27 -11.12 -32.19 -14.46
N ARG A 28 -12.42 -32.09 -14.15
CA ARG A 28 -13.48 -32.74 -14.94
C ARG A 28 -13.88 -31.96 -16.19
N LEU A 29 -13.71 -30.65 -16.16
CA LEU A 29 -14.04 -29.73 -17.26
C LEU A 29 -12.86 -29.54 -18.22
N HIS A 30 -11.67 -30.01 -17.87
CA HIS A 30 -10.51 -30.00 -18.76
C HIS A 30 -10.84 -30.64 -20.12
N GLY A 31 -10.52 -29.93 -21.21
CA GLY A 31 -10.81 -30.36 -22.60
C GLY A 31 -12.27 -30.17 -23.06
N ARG A 32 -13.17 -29.62 -22.23
CA ARG A 32 -14.53 -29.24 -22.63
C ARG A 32 -14.57 -27.79 -23.12
N PRO A 33 -15.61 -27.37 -23.88
CA PRO A 33 -15.77 -25.97 -24.32
C PRO A 33 -16.27 -25.07 -23.18
N ILE A 34 -15.58 -25.11 -22.03
CA ILE A 34 -15.88 -24.34 -20.83
C ILE A 34 -14.56 -23.69 -20.39
N VAL A 35 -14.58 -22.37 -20.25
CA VAL A 35 -13.47 -21.57 -19.73
C VAL A 35 -13.85 -21.13 -18.32
N MET A 36 -12.92 -21.27 -17.37
CA MET A 36 -13.11 -20.78 -16.01
C MET A 36 -12.05 -19.71 -15.71
N VAL A 37 -12.48 -18.59 -15.15
CA VAL A 37 -11.63 -17.48 -14.72
C VAL A 37 -11.88 -17.27 -13.23
N GLY A 38 -10.82 -17.33 -12.43
CA GLY A 38 -10.87 -17.04 -11.00
C GLY A 38 -10.00 -15.83 -10.68
N THR A 39 -10.52 -14.89 -9.90
CA THR A 39 -9.73 -13.80 -9.31
C THR A 39 -9.45 -14.14 -7.85
N TYR A 40 -8.25 -13.82 -7.37
CA TYR A 40 -7.90 -14.00 -5.98
C TYR A 40 -6.74 -13.07 -5.61
N ARG A 41 -6.52 -12.86 -4.31
CA ARG A 41 -5.45 -12.01 -3.78
C ARG A 41 -4.41 -12.87 -3.08
N ASP A 42 -3.18 -12.88 -3.58
CA ASP A 42 -2.08 -13.69 -3.01
C ASP A 42 -1.81 -13.36 -1.53
N ASN A 43 -1.94 -12.08 -1.14
CA ASN A 43 -1.70 -11.62 0.23
C ASN A 43 -2.82 -11.99 1.22
N GLU A 44 -4.01 -12.34 0.73
CA GLU A 44 -5.13 -12.81 1.57
C GLU A 44 -5.19 -14.35 1.64
N LEU A 45 -4.18 -15.04 1.11
CA LEU A 45 -4.02 -16.49 1.19
C LEU A 45 -2.91 -16.86 2.21
N PRO A 46 -3.25 -17.08 3.49
CA PRO A 46 -2.28 -17.53 4.48
C PRO A 46 -1.63 -18.86 4.05
N THR A 47 -0.42 -19.13 4.53
CA THR A 47 0.38 -20.31 4.14
C THR A 47 -0.35 -21.64 4.37
N SER A 48 -1.28 -21.68 5.34
CA SER A 48 -2.12 -22.84 5.67
C SER A 48 -3.40 -22.96 4.82
N ASN A 49 -3.65 -22.03 3.90
CA ASN A 49 -4.91 -22.01 3.13
C ASN A 49 -4.97 -23.20 2.14
N PRO A 50 -6.00 -24.06 2.21
CA PRO A 50 -6.16 -25.21 1.31
C PRO A 50 -6.15 -24.84 -0.18
N LEU A 51 -6.64 -23.64 -0.52
CA LEU A 51 -6.69 -23.11 -1.87
C LEU A 51 -5.28 -22.92 -2.44
N ARG A 52 -4.31 -22.49 -1.63
CA ARG A 52 -2.93 -22.25 -2.07
C ARG A 52 -2.25 -23.54 -2.51
N SER A 53 -2.34 -24.58 -1.69
CA SER A 53 -1.82 -25.92 -2.02
C SER A 53 -2.50 -26.47 -3.27
N LEU A 54 -3.83 -26.31 -3.36
CA LEU A 54 -4.60 -26.75 -4.51
C LEU A 54 -4.18 -26.05 -5.81
N LEU A 55 -3.99 -24.72 -5.81
CA LEU A 55 -3.54 -23.98 -6.99
C LEU A 55 -2.16 -24.44 -7.46
N ILE A 56 -1.24 -24.72 -6.54
CA ILE A 56 0.10 -25.25 -6.85
C ILE A 56 -0.02 -26.62 -7.54
N ASP A 57 -0.88 -27.50 -7.03
CA ASP A 57 -1.11 -28.83 -7.61
C ASP A 57 -1.75 -28.73 -9.01
N LEU A 58 -2.76 -27.87 -9.18
CA LEU A 58 -3.42 -27.65 -10.47
C LEU A 58 -2.49 -27.00 -11.52
N GLN A 59 -1.57 -26.12 -11.10
CA GLN A 59 -0.53 -25.58 -11.98
C GLN A 59 0.47 -26.67 -12.41
N ARG A 60 0.88 -27.55 -11.48
CA ARG A 60 1.76 -28.69 -11.81
C ARG A 60 1.09 -29.68 -12.76
N GLU A 61 -0.21 -29.90 -12.60
CA GLU A 61 -1.04 -30.69 -13.52
C GLU A 61 -1.26 -30.00 -14.89
N GLN A 62 -0.82 -28.75 -15.08
CA GLN A 62 -1.01 -27.96 -16.31
C GLN A 62 -2.49 -27.76 -16.70
N VAL A 63 -3.39 -27.76 -15.72
CA VAL A 63 -4.83 -27.55 -15.92
C VAL A 63 -5.28 -26.12 -15.59
N VAL A 64 -4.42 -25.32 -14.97
CA VAL A 64 -4.65 -23.90 -14.64
C VAL A 64 -3.44 -23.05 -15.04
N MET A 65 -3.71 -21.84 -15.51
CA MET A 65 -2.73 -20.77 -15.72
C MET A 65 -3.04 -19.64 -14.72
N SER A 66 -2.01 -19.12 -14.04
CA SER A 66 -2.14 -17.89 -13.24
C SER A 66 -1.50 -16.73 -13.99
N ILE A 67 -2.17 -15.58 -13.96
CA ILE A 67 -1.69 -14.35 -14.57
C ILE A 67 -1.50 -13.35 -13.42
N PRO A 68 -0.25 -13.05 -13.02
CA PRO A 68 -0.02 -12.08 -11.96
C PRO A 68 -0.37 -10.68 -12.48
N ILE A 69 -1.28 -9.99 -11.77
CA ILE A 69 -1.64 -8.62 -12.08
C ILE A 69 -0.68 -7.70 -11.33
N GLN A 70 0.17 -7.01 -12.08
CA GLN A 70 1.10 -6.03 -11.53
C GLN A 70 0.39 -4.69 -11.27
N PRO A 71 0.90 -3.87 -10.33
CA PRO A 71 0.48 -2.47 -10.22
C PRO A 71 0.61 -1.75 -11.55
N LEU A 72 -0.30 -0.80 -11.82
CA LEU A 72 -0.25 0.02 -13.02
C LEU A 72 1.00 0.89 -13.02
N THR A 73 1.60 1.07 -14.20
CA THR A 73 2.70 2.02 -14.39
C THR A 73 2.21 3.45 -14.29
N ASP A 74 3.13 4.40 -14.05
CA ASP A 74 2.81 5.83 -14.04
C ASP A 74 2.12 6.28 -15.35
N GLU A 75 2.54 5.73 -16.49
CA GLU A 75 1.93 5.99 -17.80
C GLU A 75 0.49 5.48 -17.89
N GLN A 76 0.22 4.28 -17.37
CA GLN A 76 -1.12 3.69 -17.31
C GLN A 76 -2.02 4.47 -16.36
N ILE A 77 -1.49 4.91 -15.20
CA ILE A 77 -2.22 5.78 -14.28
C ILE A 77 -2.53 7.13 -14.94
N ALA A 78 -1.57 7.75 -15.63
CA ALA A 78 -1.81 8.99 -16.38
C ALA A 78 -2.91 8.84 -17.44
N SER A 79 -2.92 7.70 -18.13
CA SER A 79 -3.99 7.37 -19.09
C SER A 79 -5.35 7.19 -18.39
N LEU A 80 -5.38 6.54 -17.22
CA LEU A 80 -6.60 6.32 -16.44
C LEU A 80 -7.22 7.65 -15.97
N VAL A 81 -6.39 8.61 -15.55
CA VAL A 81 -6.83 9.91 -15.01
C VAL A 81 -6.69 11.06 -15.99
N ALA A 82 -6.68 10.78 -17.31
CA ALA A 82 -6.50 11.78 -18.36
C ALA A 82 -7.55 12.92 -18.37
N HIS A 83 -8.69 12.71 -17.70
CA HIS A 83 -9.76 13.69 -17.52
C HIS A 83 -9.40 14.80 -16.51
N VAL A 84 -8.39 14.58 -15.67
CA VAL A 84 -7.93 15.49 -14.63
C VAL A 84 -6.89 16.48 -15.21
N PRO A 85 -6.79 17.73 -14.70
CA PRO A 85 -5.73 18.64 -15.12
C PRO A 85 -4.33 18.04 -14.97
N GLY A 86 -3.50 18.17 -16.01
CA GLY A 86 -2.15 17.58 -16.08
C GLY A 86 -1.24 17.93 -14.90
N THR A 87 -1.44 19.09 -14.27
CA THR A 87 -0.72 19.51 -13.07
C THR A 87 -0.94 18.58 -11.87
N MET A 88 -2.05 17.84 -11.83
CA MET A 88 -2.43 16.94 -10.73
C MET A 88 -2.08 15.48 -11.02
N VAL A 89 -1.70 15.14 -12.26
CA VAL A 89 -1.38 13.76 -12.65
C VAL A 89 -0.20 13.21 -11.86
N GLN A 90 0.86 14.00 -11.69
CA GLN A 90 2.03 13.58 -10.90
C GLN A 90 1.69 13.37 -9.42
N TYR A 91 0.79 14.19 -8.87
CA TYR A 91 0.28 14.02 -7.51
C TYR A 91 -0.49 12.69 -7.39
N ILE A 92 -1.38 12.39 -8.35
CA ILE A 92 -2.14 11.14 -8.37
C ILE A 92 -1.23 9.93 -8.57
N GLN A 93 -0.28 9.96 -9.51
CA GLN A 93 0.69 8.88 -9.74
C GLN A 93 1.43 8.53 -8.45
N THR A 94 2.00 9.54 -7.78
CA THR A 94 2.76 9.36 -6.54
C THR A 94 1.90 8.77 -5.43
N ARG A 95 0.65 9.24 -5.27
CA ARG A 95 -0.23 8.83 -4.17
C ARG A 95 -0.99 7.54 -4.47
N ALA A 96 -1.28 7.20 -5.72
CA ALA A 96 -1.98 5.99 -6.09
C ALA A 96 -1.08 4.76 -6.08
N ALA A 97 0.25 4.95 -6.23
CA ALA A 97 1.25 3.87 -6.19
C ALA A 97 0.87 2.67 -7.07
N GLY A 98 0.39 2.95 -8.29
CA GLY A 98 -0.06 1.94 -9.26
C GLY A 98 -1.40 1.28 -8.97
N ASN A 99 -2.15 1.71 -7.94
CA ASN A 99 -3.48 1.21 -7.63
C ASN A 99 -4.56 1.98 -8.41
N PRO A 100 -5.31 1.32 -9.33
CA PRO A 100 -6.37 1.97 -10.11
C PRO A 100 -7.45 2.61 -9.24
N PHE A 101 -7.90 1.93 -8.17
CA PHE A 101 -8.94 2.44 -7.28
C PHE A 101 -8.51 3.74 -6.59
N PHE A 102 -7.26 3.81 -6.14
CA PHE A 102 -6.74 5.01 -5.50
C PHE A 102 -6.61 6.15 -6.50
N ALA A 103 -6.16 5.86 -7.73
CA ALA A 103 -6.06 6.86 -8.78
C ALA A 103 -7.41 7.48 -9.13
N GLU A 104 -8.45 6.66 -9.27
CA GLU A 104 -9.82 7.13 -9.56
C GLU A 104 -10.40 7.96 -8.42
N GLU A 105 -10.22 7.53 -7.16
CA GLU A 105 -10.78 8.27 -6.02
C GLU A 105 -10.07 9.60 -5.75
N LEU A 106 -8.75 9.65 -5.98
CA LEU A 106 -8.01 10.92 -5.97
C LEU A 106 -8.44 11.83 -7.12
N ALA A 107 -8.63 11.28 -8.33
CA ALA A 107 -9.13 12.04 -9.48
C ALA A 107 -10.51 12.64 -9.21
N ARG A 108 -11.44 11.86 -8.65
CA ARG A 108 -12.79 12.30 -8.27
C ARG A 108 -12.76 13.47 -7.29
N THR A 109 -11.83 13.46 -6.34
CA THR A 109 -11.68 14.53 -5.35
C THR A 109 -11.16 15.81 -5.98
N VAL A 110 -10.19 15.68 -6.88
CA VAL A 110 -9.67 16.81 -7.66
C VAL A 110 -10.76 17.44 -8.52
N GLU A 111 -11.55 16.64 -9.22
CA GLU A 111 -12.67 17.14 -10.02
C GLU A 111 -13.69 17.89 -9.16
N THR A 112 -14.07 17.34 -8.01
CA THR A 112 -15.05 17.94 -7.09
C THR A 112 -14.55 19.24 -6.46
N GLN A 113 -13.25 19.37 -6.19
CA GLN A 113 -12.66 20.57 -5.59
C GLN A 113 -12.31 21.66 -6.61
N ILE A 114 -12.07 21.29 -7.88
CA ILE A 114 -11.81 22.24 -8.97
C ILE A 114 -13.11 22.77 -9.59
N THR A 115 -14.21 22.00 -9.57
CA THR A 115 -15.49 22.40 -10.20
C THR A 115 -16.31 23.54 -9.55
N PRO A 116 -16.12 24.03 -8.31
CA PRO A 116 -16.87 25.18 -7.83
C PRO A 116 -16.18 26.55 -8.06
N ALA A 117 -14.88 26.58 -8.42
CA ALA A 117 -14.12 27.84 -8.46
C ALA A 117 -13.94 28.44 -9.86
N ALA A 118 -14.12 27.66 -10.93
CA ALA A 118 -13.87 28.10 -12.30
C ALA A 118 -15.07 28.81 -12.98
N SER A 119 -16.25 28.82 -12.37
CA SER A 119 -17.46 29.47 -12.93
C SER A 119 -17.61 30.95 -12.57
N ASN A 120 -16.72 31.54 -11.76
CA ASN A 120 -16.82 32.94 -11.31
C ASN A 120 -15.63 33.83 -11.74
N ALA A 121 -14.95 33.52 -12.85
CA ALA A 121 -13.81 34.31 -13.32
C ALA A 121 -13.91 34.71 -14.80
N GLU A 122 -15.09 35.09 -15.28
CA GLU A 122 -15.22 35.91 -16.50
C GLU A 122 -15.30 37.39 -16.13
N SER A 123 -14.15 37.99 -15.78
CA SER A 123 -13.81 39.40 -16.02
C SER A 123 -12.56 39.78 -15.24
N ALA A 124 -11.39 39.57 -15.84
CA ALA A 124 -10.23 40.44 -15.64
C ALA A 124 -9.22 40.11 -16.75
N GLN A 125 -9.29 40.92 -17.81
CA GLN A 125 -8.15 41.16 -18.68
C GLN A 125 -7.02 41.66 -17.77
N ASP A 126 -5.93 40.91 -17.65
CA ASP A 126 -4.59 41.49 -17.61
C ASP A 126 -3.53 40.41 -17.81
N THR A 127 -2.85 40.56 -18.94
CA THR A 127 -1.75 39.77 -19.43
C THR A 127 -0.48 40.22 -18.72
N HIS A 128 0.09 39.35 -17.87
CA HIS A 128 1.52 39.19 -17.54
C HIS A 128 1.67 38.73 -16.09
N THR A 129 1.76 37.42 -15.83
CA THR A 129 2.65 36.80 -14.81
C THR A 129 2.59 35.27 -14.99
N LEU A 130 3.21 34.76 -16.05
CA LEU A 130 3.29 33.31 -16.36
C LEU A 130 4.74 32.81 -16.17
N ALA A 131 5.25 32.83 -14.94
CA ALA A 131 6.52 32.17 -14.62
C ALA A 131 6.69 31.82 -13.13
N HIS A 132 6.13 32.62 -12.21
CA HIS A 132 6.33 32.41 -10.77
C HIS A 132 5.19 31.68 -10.05
N LYS A 133 4.11 31.30 -10.75
CA LYS A 133 2.96 30.61 -10.14
C LYS A 133 3.12 29.09 -10.04
N GLN A 134 4.02 28.48 -10.81
CA GLN A 134 4.18 27.01 -10.86
C GLN A 134 4.87 26.44 -9.61
N VAL A 135 5.84 27.14 -9.01
CA VAL A 135 6.61 26.63 -7.85
C VAL A 135 5.80 26.63 -6.55
N ASN A 136 4.81 27.52 -6.42
CA ASN A 136 3.93 27.59 -5.25
C ASN A 136 2.72 26.65 -5.30
N VAL A 137 2.46 25.99 -6.44
CA VAL A 137 1.36 25.02 -6.57
C VAL A 137 1.80 23.68 -6.00
N SER A 138 2.99 23.20 -6.34
CA SER A 138 3.50 21.89 -5.86
C SER A 138 3.63 21.82 -4.33
N LYS A 139 4.08 22.88 -3.66
CA LYS A 139 4.27 22.87 -2.19
C LYS A 139 2.98 23.12 -1.39
N LYS A 140 1.94 23.65 -2.04
CA LYS A 140 0.61 23.88 -1.44
C LYS A 140 -0.33 22.69 -1.67
N LEU A 141 -0.04 21.88 -2.70
CA LEU A 141 -0.77 20.68 -3.04
C LEU A 141 -0.64 19.56 -2.00
N ASP A 142 0.56 19.36 -1.46
CA ASP A 142 0.84 18.27 -0.52
C ASP A 142 0.07 18.40 0.80
N SER A 143 -0.38 19.60 1.16
CA SER A 143 -1.02 19.90 2.44
C SER A 143 -2.50 20.26 2.37
N GLU A 144 -3.11 20.40 1.19
CA GLU A 144 -4.49 20.92 1.04
C GLU A 144 -5.46 19.91 0.39
N PHE A 145 -4.97 18.83 -0.24
CA PHE A 145 -5.85 17.76 -0.74
C PHE A 145 -6.20 16.78 0.38
N ILE A 146 -7.37 17.00 0.98
CA ILE A 146 -8.01 16.09 1.94
C ILE A 146 -8.14 14.71 1.29
N LEU A 147 -7.64 13.68 1.99
CA LEU A 147 -7.77 12.29 1.56
C LEU A 147 -9.26 11.96 1.34
N PRO A 148 -9.66 11.38 0.19
CA PRO A 148 -11.06 11.02 -0.03
C PRO A 148 -11.56 10.07 1.08
N ASP A 149 -12.80 10.25 1.55
CA ASP A 149 -13.40 9.43 2.62
C ASP A 149 -13.39 7.94 2.28
N THR A 150 -13.51 7.59 0.99
CA THR A 150 -13.44 6.23 0.48
C THR A 150 -12.05 5.61 0.69
N ILE A 151 -10.98 6.36 0.39
CA ILE A 151 -9.61 5.92 0.66
C ILE A 151 -9.38 5.83 2.16
N ALA A 152 -9.80 6.84 2.93
CA ALA A 152 -9.70 6.82 4.39
C ALA A 152 -10.40 5.57 4.99
N ALA A 153 -11.61 5.26 4.55
CA ALA A 153 -12.36 4.09 5.01
C ALA A 153 -11.66 2.76 4.67
N VAL A 154 -11.04 2.65 3.49
CA VAL A 154 -10.25 1.46 3.11
C VAL A 154 -9.00 1.32 3.99
N LEU A 155 -8.30 2.43 4.28
CA LEU A 155 -7.15 2.43 5.18
C LEU A 155 -7.57 2.08 6.62
N GLU A 156 -8.66 2.66 7.12
CA GLU A 156 -9.23 2.36 8.43
C GLU A 156 -9.67 0.91 8.55
N LEU A 157 -10.30 0.34 7.52
CA LEU A 157 -10.68 -1.07 7.52
C LEU A 157 -9.46 -1.99 7.66
N ARG A 158 -8.36 -1.67 6.98
CA ARG A 158 -7.10 -2.42 7.12
C ARG A 158 -6.50 -2.25 8.51
N MET A 159 -6.50 -1.04 9.05
CA MET A 159 -6.03 -0.78 10.41
C MET A 159 -6.87 -1.49 11.47
N ASN A 160 -8.19 -1.57 11.30
CA ASN A 160 -9.10 -2.23 12.24
C ASN A 160 -8.90 -3.75 12.32
N ARG A 161 -8.22 -4.37 11.35
CA ARG A 161 -7.82 -5.78 11.40
C ARG A 161 -6.59 -6.01 12.30
N LEU A 162 -5.90 -4.94 12.68
CA LEU A 162 -4.69 -4.98 13.51
C LEU A 162 -5.00 -4.77 14.98
N SER A 163 -4.18 -5.40 15.82
CA SER A 163 -4.13 -5.21 17.25
C SER A 163 -3.71 -3.78 17.60
N ALA A 164 -4.18 -3.27 18.75
CA ALA A 164 -3.79 -1.95 19.24
C ALA A 164 -2.27 -1.85 19.52
N ALA A 165 -1.59 -2.97 19.75
CA ALA A 165 -0.14 -3.00 19.87
C ALA A 165 0.53 -2.81 18.50
N CYS A 166 0.06 -3.51 17.47
CA CYS A 166 0.57 -3.39 16.11
C CYS A 166 0.33 -1.98 15.55
N GLN A 167 -0.86 -1.41 15.72
CA GLN A 167 -1.15 -0.03 15.30
C GLN A 167 -0.20 1.01 15.93
N ARG A 168 0.16 0.84 17.22
CA ARG A 168 1.13 1.74 17.88
C ARG A 168 2.53 1.59 17.31
N LEU A 169 2.97 0.35 17.07
CA LEU A 169 4.26 0.06 16.43
C LEU A 169 4.33 0.68 15.04
N LEU A 170 3.28 0.53 14.23
CA LEU A 170 3.19 1.15 12.91
C LEU A 170 3.18 2.68 12.96
N GLY A 171 2.54 3.28 13.97
CA GLY A 171 2.62 4.72 14.21
C GLY A 171 4.05 5.21 14.50
N ASN A 172 4.86 4.38 15.17
CA ASN A 172 6.28 4.67 15.37
C ASN A 172 7.07 4.52 14.06
N ALA A 173 6.78 3.48 13.29
CA ALA A 173 7.39 3.24 11.98
C ALA A 173 7.03 4.29 10.93
N ALA A 174 5.83 4.90 10.99
CA ALA A 174 5.40 5.94 10.06
C ALA A 174 6.32 7.17 10.08
N VAL A 175 6.97 7.44 11.22
CA VAL A 175 7.93 8.54 11.38
C VAL A 175 9.25 8.28 10.65
N LEU A 176 9.55 7.02 10.33
CA LEU A 176 10.76 6.61 9.60
C LEU A 176 10.64 6.79 8.07
N GLY A 177 9.49 7.25 7.56
CA GLY A 177 9.33 7.61 6.15
C GLY A 177 8.92 6.48 5.22
N GLY A 178 8.33 5.39 5.75
CA GLY A 178 7.66 4.37 4.96
C GLY A 178 8.48 3.11 4.63
N SER A 179 9.78 3.11 4.90
CA SER A 179 10.62 1.91 4.86
C SER A 179 11.58 1.89 6.05
N PHE A 180 11.79 0.75 6.68
CA PHE A 180 12.62 0.63 7.87
C PHE A 180 13.15 -0.79 8.07
N THR A 181 14.26 -0.91 8.79
CA THR A 181 14.83 -2.20 9.19
C THR A 181 14.40 -2.58 10.60
N PHE A 182 14.45 -3.89 10.90
CA PHE A 182 14.08 -4.44 12.20
C PHE A 182 14.79 -3.73 13.38
N HIS A 183 16.11 -3.56 13.28
CA HIS A 183 16.92 -2.97 14.35
C HIS A 183 16.49 -1.53 14.68
N VAL A 184 16.07 -0.75 13.68
CA VAL A 184 15.63 0.64 13.91
C VAL A 184 14.32 0.65 14.71
N ILE A 185 13.33 -0.16 14.33
CA ILE A 185 12.05 -0.20 15.05
C ILE A 185 12.21 -0.82 16.45
N GLN A 186 13.09 -1.81 16.61
CA GLN A 186 13.42 -2.40 17.91
C GLN A 186 13.99 -1.36 18.88
N HIS A 187 14.95 -0.54 18.43
CA HIS A 187 15.49 0.56 19.24
C HIS A 187 14.44 1.65 19.53
N MET A 188 13.49 1.87 18.61
CA MET A 188 12.38 2.79 18.85
C MET A 188 11.37 2.25 19.86
N GLU A 189 11.13 0.94 19.96
CA GLU A 189 10.19 0.35 20.94
C GLU A 189 10.80 0.23 22.35
N THR A 190 12.05 -0.21 22.44
CA THR A 190 12.74 -0.48 23.73
C THR A 190 12.79 0.73 24.67
N GLY A 191 12.89 1.95 24.15
CA GLY A 191 12.84 3.15 25.00
C GLY A 191 11.43 3.62 25.40
N VAL A 192 10.35 3.00 24.92
CA VAL A 192 8.95 3.30 25.34
C VAL A 192 8.48 2.25 26.35
N HIS A 193 8.81 0.99 26.09
CA HIS A 193 8.37 -0.17 26.85
C HIS A 193 9.59 -1.03 27.16
N ALA A 194 10.17 -0.84 28.35
CA ALA A 194 11.39 -1.53 28.79
C ALA A 194 11.25 -3.07 28.91
N SER A 195 10.08 -3.63 28.57
CA SER A 195 9.73 -5.06 28.69
C SER A 195 9.24 -5.70 27.39
N THR A 196 9.26 -5.01 26.24
CA THR A 196 8.88 -5.64 24.97
C THR A 196 10.02 -6.53 24.50
N SER A 197 9.78 -7.84 24.38
CA SER A 197 10.76 -8.78 23.82
C SER A 197 10.87 -8.62 22.31
N GLU A 198 12.00 -9.05 21.76
CA GLU A 198 12.26 -9.07 20.32
C GLU A 198 11.19 -9.89 19.58
N ASP A 199 10.86 -11.07 20.10
CA ASP A 199 9.82 -11.96 19.56
C ASP A 199 8.46 -11.27 19.46
N THR A 200 8.06 -10.47 20.46
CA THR A 200 6.79 -9.73 20.39
C THR A 200 6.78 -8.69 19.27
N ILE A 201 7.91 -8.04 18.99
CA ILE A 201 8.00 -7.08 17.87
C ILE A 201 7.88 -7.83 16.54
N LEU A 202 8.53 -8.99 16.42
CA LEU A 202 8.42 -9.86 15.25
C LEU A 202 6.98 -10.34 15.02
N ASP A 203 6.30 -10.82 16.07
CA ASP A 203 4.89 -11.23 16.00
C ASP A 203 3.99 -10.09 15.49
N LEU A 204 4.22 -8.86 15.95
CA LEU A 204 3.45 -7.68 15.50
C LEU A 204 3.78 -7.27 14.06
N LEU A 205 5.02 -7.47 13.59
CA LEU A 205 5.40 -7.22 12.20
C LEU A 205 4.80 -8.28 11.28
N GLU A 206 4.82 -9.56 11.67
CA GLU A 206 4.14 -10.64 10.97
C GLU A 206 2.63 -10.39 10.86
N GLU A 207 2.00 -9.92 11.95
CA GLU A 207 0.61 -9.49 11.96
C GLU A 207 0.35 -8.39 10.90
N ALA A 208 1.22 -7.39 10.83
CA ALA A 208 1.11 -6.30 9.85
C ALA A 208 1.31 -6.75 8.40
N ILE A 209 2.20 -7.72 8.16
CA ILE A 209 2.41 -8.34 6.84
C ILE A 209 1.18 -9.14 6.43
N GLN A 210 0.63 -9.97 7.33
CA GLN A 210 -0.57 -10.77 7.07
C GLN A 210 -1.80 -9.90 6.80
N ALA A 211 -1.93 -8.76 7.46
CA ALA A 211 -2.99 -7.80 7.19
C ALA A 211 -2.78 -7.00 5.88
N GLY A 212 -1.64 -7.20 5.19
CA GLY A 212 -1.31 -6.50 3.95
C GLY A 212 -1.02 -5.01 4.15
N VAL A 213 -0.52 -4.63 5.33
CA VAL A 213 -0.13 -3.24 5.66
C VAL A 213 1.36 -3.04 5.41
N LEU A 214 2.18 -4.05 5.71
CA LEU A 214 3.61 -4.09 5.40
C LEU A 214 3.92 -5.14 4.33
N THR A 215 5.00 -4.90 3.59
CA THR A 215 5.70 -5.87 2.76
C THR A 215 7.11 -6.04 3.28
N GLU A 216 7.63 -7.25 3.12
CA GLU A 216 8.99 -7.60 3.49
C GLU A 216 9.83 -7.76 2.22
N GLU A 217 10.92 -7.02 2.13
CA GLU A 217 11.88 -7.10 1.03
C GLU A 217 13.27 -7.42 1.57
N GLY A 218 13.94 -8.39 0.94
CA GLY A 218 15.29 -8.81 1.28
C GLY A 218 15.41 -10.30 1.60
N THR A 219 16.64 -10.77 1.72
CA THR A 219 16.95 -12.16 2.07
C THR A 219 18.05 -12.22 3.11
N GLY A 220 17.92 -13.10 4.11
CA GLY A 220 18.94 -13.31 5.14
C GLY A 220 18.88 -12.27 6.26
N THR A 221 20.01 -11.64 6.58
CA THR A 221 20.14 -10.74 7.75
C THR A 221 19.74 -9.29 7.48
N ARG A 222 19.36 -8.95 6.24
CA ARG A 222 18.97 -7.59 5.83
C ARG A 222 17.54 -7.60 5.31
N ILE A 223 16.61 -7.67 6.26
CA ILE A 223 15.18 -7.57 6.02
C ILE A 223 14.79 -6.09 6.12
N ASN A 224 14.21 -5.57 5.04
CA ASN A 224 13.62 -4.24 4.98
C ASN A 224 12.09 -4.38 4.99
N TYR A 225 11.44 -3.70 5.93
CA TYR A 225 10.00 -3.61 5.98
C TYR A 225 9.56 -2.31 5.30
N GLN A 226 8.57 -2.42 4.44
CA GLN A 226 8.03 -1.28 3.72
C GLN A 226 6.52 -1.25 3.88
N PHE A 227 5.95 -0.05 4.05
CA PHE A 227 4.51 0.10 3.95
C PHE A 227 4.08 -0.15 2.51
N TRP A 228 3.12 -1.04 2.33
CA TRP A 228 2.63 -1.38 0.99
C TRP A 228 2.13 -0.14 0.23
N HIS A 229 1.61 0.86 0.96
CA HIS A 229 1.10 2.09 0.36
C HIS A 229 1.58 3.36 1.10
N PRO A 230 2.09 4.39 0.39
CA PRO A 230 2.54 5.63 1.00
C PRO A 230 1.47 6.36 1.81
N LEU A 231 0.20 6.28 1.39
CA LEU A 231 -0.91 6.91 2.14
C LEU A 231 -1.13 6.32 3.54
N LEU A 232 -0.74 5.07 3.80
CA LEU A 232 -0.79 4.50 5.15
C LEU A 232 0.13 5.28 6.09
N VAL A 233 1.32 5.62 5.61
CA VAL A 233 2.31 6.40 6.37
C VAL A 233 1.77 7.79 6.65
N SER A 234 1.25 8.49 5.65
CA SER A 234 0.66 9.82 5.81
C SER A 234 -0.51 9.81 6.78
N HIS A 235 -1.43 8.85 6.64
CA HIS A 235 -2.60 8.70 7.50
C HIS A 235 -2.20 8.43 8.96
N LEU A 236 -1.30 7.47 9.19
CA LEU A 236 -0.75 7.18 10.52
C LEU A 236 -0.06 8.41 11.12
N TYR A 237 0.72 9.13 10.31
CA TYR A 237 1.46 10.32 10.75
C TYR A 237 0.52 11.47 11.16
N GLU A 238 -0.56 11.69 10.42
CA GLU A 238 -1.54 12.74 10.68
C GLU A 238 -2.39 12.48 11.93
N GLN A 239 -2.71 11.20 12.20
CA GLN A 239 -3.41 10.81 13.43
C GLN A 239 -2.58 11.04 14.71
N LEU A 240 -1.26 11.19 14.59
CA LEU A 240 -0.41 11.49 15.74
C LEU A 240 -0.56 12.97 16.17
N SER A 241 -0.72 13.18 17.48
CA SER A 241 -0.65 14.53 18.05
C SER A 241 0.71 15.17 17.79
N ALA A 242 0.77 16.50 17.71
CA ALA A 242 2.01 17.24 17.48
C ALA A 242 3.12 16.88 18.50
N ALA A 243 2.75 16.72 19.78
CA ALA A 243 3.68 16.30 20.82
C ALA A 243 4.22 14.88 20.60
N ARG A 244 3.36 13.95 20.15
CA ARG A 244 3.78 12.58 19.85
C ARG A 244 4.68 12.52 18.62
N ARG A 245 4.37 13.30 17.58
CA ARG A 245 5.25 13.47 16.39
C ARG A 245 6.63 14.00 16.79
N ALA A 246 6.70 15.08 17.56
CA ALA A 246 7.97 15.66 17.99
C ALA A 246 8.80 14.66 18.83
N ARG A 247 8.16 13.91 19.73
CA ARG A 247 8.83 12.88 20.53
C ARG A 247 9.37 11.74 19.67
N LEU A 248 8.59 11.25 18.72
CA LEU A 248 9.01 10.15 17.84
C LEU A 248 10.10 10.58 16.87
N HIS A 249 10.04 11.79 16.33
CA HIS A 249 11.10 12.36 15.48
C HIS A 249 12.44 12.46 16.21
N ARG A 250 12.43 12.97 17.46
CA ARG A 250 13.64 13.03 18.29
C ARG A 250 14.25 11.64 18.49
N ARG A 251 13.41 10.65 18.79
CA ARG A 251 13.86 9.27 19.00
C ARG A 251 14.36 8.62 17.72
N ALA A 252 13.67 8.81 16.60
CA ALA A 252 14.13 8.34 15.30
C ALA A 252 15.53 8.90 14.99
N ALA A 253 15.76 10.19 15.24
CA ALA A 253 17.08 10.80 15.08
C ALA A 253 18.14 10.18 16.00
N GLU A 254 17.83 9.97 17.29
CA GLU A 254 18.75 9.32 18.24
C GLU A 254 19.11 7.88 17.82
N VAL A 255 18.12 7.12 17.34
CA VAL A 255 18.33 5.73 16.89
C VAL A 255 19.14 5.70 15.60
N LEU A 256 18.79 6.53 14.61
CA LEU A 256 19.54 6.63 13.37
C LEU A 256 20.99 7.06 13.65
N GLN A 257 21.22 8.01 14.56
CA GLN A 257 22.57 8.41 14.95
C GLN A 257 23.36 7.23 15.52
N ARG A 258 22.78 6.41 16.41
CA ARG A 258 23.47 5.23 16.96
C ARG A 258 23.74 4.14 15.93
N VAL A 259 22.78 3.88 15.05
CA VAL A 259 22.89 2.82 14.03
C VAL A 259 23.88 3.22 12.93
N TYR A 260 23.97 4.51 12.60
CA TYR A 260 24.85 5.00 11.52
C TYR A 260 26.19 5.58 12.00
N GLN A 261 26.38 5.88 13.30
CA GLN A 261 27.70 6.24 13.85
C GLN A 261 28.77 5.16 13.65
N GLY A 262 28.38 3.88 13.54
CA GLY A 262 29.31 2.79 13.22
C GLY A 262 29.65 2.64 11.73
N ARG A 263 28.99 3.38 10.83
CA ARG A 263 29.21 3.31 9.37
C ARG A 263 30.17 4.36 8.83
N GLU A 264 30.26 5.52 9.50
CA GLU A 264 31.19 6.59 9.12
C GLU A 264 32.67 6.21 9.34
N GLU A 265 32.97 5.24 10.23
CA GLU A 265 34.35 4.75 10.44
C GLU A 265 34.80 3.71 9.40
N GLU A 266 33.89 2.97 8.75
CA GLU A 266 34.25 1.99 7.70
C GLU A 266 34.40 2.62 6.29
N GLU A 267 33.64 3.67 5.97
CA GLU A 267 33.77 4.37 4.67
C GLU A 267 34.93 5.39 4.64
N GLY A 268 35.52 5.72 5.79
CA GLY A 268 36.72 6.59 5.90
C GLY A 268 38.06 5.87 5.80
N ALA A 269 38.07 4.55 5.60
CA ALA A 269 39.28 3.71 5.56
C ALA A 269 39.45 2.92 4.25
N ALA A 270 38.85 3.38 3.14
CA ALA A 270 39.04 2.83 1.80
C ALA A 270 39.64 3.87 0.84
#